data_AF-A0A7Y3IDI1-F1
#
_entry.id   AF-A0A7Y3IDI1-F1
#
_cell.length_a   1.000
_cell.length_b   1.000
_cell.length_c   1.000
_cell.angle_alpha   90.00
_cell.angle_beta   90.00
_cell.angle_gamma   90.00
#
_symmetry.space_group_name_H-M   'P 1'
#
loop_
_entity.id
_entity.type
_entity.pdbx_description
1 polymer ?
#
loop_
_entity_poly.entity_id
_entity_poly.type
_entity_poly.pdbx_seq_one_letter_code
_entity_poly.pdbx_strand_id
1 'polypeptide(L)'
;MVSGVLSAACLALGSLAAGCAGAPPASSAEAPQPATALTIQVGEAHGPQEPDLRPGVAVFEFEAAGSVGEDGLDMENLGIGLQAMLLNELRQNTSLRVVERRELNRILAEIELGASDAVSASTAAEAGKLVGARYMVFGSVTDLFGEVILTARIVDVETGELLKSTQARDQREELYDVLIRTAGEITSELDLPALPREAREAREEREVPPGAVLLLANAEAARDEGRTDRAIELYQRLTQEFPDYTDAHEALDQLLDGTS
;
A
#
# COMPACT_ATOMS: atom_id res chain seq x y z
N MET A 1 40.38 -43.24 -46.60
CA MET A 1 40.77 -43.58 -47.99
C MET A 1 39.47 -43.59 -48.78
N VAL A 2 39.19 -42.79 -49.81
CA VAL A 2 39.97 -42.14 -50.88
C VAL A 2 39.13 -40.96 -51.41
N SER A 3 39.81 -39.93 -51.93
CA SER A 3 39.47 -38.89 -52.95
C SER A 3 38.00 -38.70 -53.41
N GLY A 4 37.52 -37.50 -53.73
CA GLY A 4 38.21 -36.31 -54.22
C GLY A 4 37.80 -36.00 -55.67
N VAL A 5 37.29 -34.78 -55.85
CA VAL A 5 37.41 -33.84 -57.00
C VAL A 5 36.56 -34.00 -58.28
N LEU A 6 36.17 -32.80 -58.77
CA LEU A 6 35.96 -32.31 -60.15
C LEU A 6 34.52 -32.34 -60.72
N SER A 7 33.92 -31.17 -60.98
CA SER A 7 33.97 -30.53 -62.32
C SER A 7 33.11 -29.25 -62.38
N ALA A 8 33.63 -28.27 -63.12
CA ALA A 8 33.08 -26.94 -63.36
C ALA A 8 32.40 -26.82 -64.74
N ALA A 9 31.97 -25.59 -65.07
CA ALA A 9 31.57 -24.99 -66.36
C ALA A 9 30.05 -24.89 -66.62
N CYS A 10 29.45 -23.70 -66.53
CA CYS A 10 29.41 -22.56 -67.48
C CYS A 10 28.36 -22.72 -68.58
N LEU A 11 27.38 -21.79 -68.61
CA LEU A 11 26.87 -21.18 -69.84
C LEU A 11 26.21 -19.83 -69.50
N ALA A 12 26.70 -18.80 -70.18
CA ALA A 12 26.29 -17.40 -70.08
C ALA A 12 25.55 -16.99 -71.36
N LEU A 13 24.69 -15.97 -71.26
CA LEU A 13 24.20 -15.04 -72.30
C LEU A 13 23.50 -13.93 -71.50
N GLY A 14 23.84 -12.64 -71.50
CA GLY A 14 24.63 -11.81 -72.42
C GLY A 14 23.73 -10.75 -73.05
N SER A 15 23.78 -9.49 -72.59
CA SER A 15 23.54 -8.31 -73.45
C SER A 15 24.12 -7.03 -72.83
N LEU A 16 24.93 -6.35 -73.64
CA LEU A 16 25.69 -5.12 -73.43
C LEU A 16 24.85 -3.86 -73.70
N ALA A 17 25.23 -2.74 -73.05
CA ALA A 17 25.55 -1.44 -73.66
C ALA A 17 26.00 -0.48 -72.53
N ALA A 18 27.29 -0.16 -72.36
CA ALA A 18 28.11 0.82 -73.09
C ALA A 18 27.81 2.29 -72.71
N GLY A 19 28.81 2.98 -72.13
CA GLY A 19 28.79 4.44 -71.99
C GLY A 19 29.73 5.01 -70.92
N CYS A 20 30.93 5.40 -71.33
CA CYS A 20 32.04 5.94 -70.54
C CYS A 20 31.80 7.36 -69.96
N ALA A 21 32.43 7.67 -68.81
CA ALA A 21 33.37 8.82 -68.63
C ALA A 21 33.55 9.20 -67.13
N GLY A 22 34.80 9.52 -66.74
CA GLY A 22 35.07 10.51 -65.68
C GLY A 22 35.82 10.01 -64.44
N ALA A 23 37.14 10.22 -64.42
CA ALA A 23 38.04 10.11 -63.25
C ALA A 23 37.84 11.30 -62.26
N PRO A 24 38.40 11.23 -61.03
CA PRO A 24 37.97 12.03 -59.88
C PRO A 24 38.75 13.34 -59.70
N PRO A 25 38.29 14.23 -58.80
CA PRO A 25 39.22 14.98 -57.97
C PRO A 25 38.93 14.87 -56.46
N ALA A 26 39.96 15.29 -55.74
CA ALA A 26 40.27 14.99 -54.36
C ALA A 26 39.47 15.79 -53.30
N SER A 27 39.41 15.18 -52.11
CA SER A 27 39.68 15.75 -50.79
C SER A 27 39.22 17.18 -50.52
N SER A 28 38.16 17.28 -49.70
CA SER A 28 37.91 18.43 -48.85
C SER A 28 38.00 17.97 -47.40
N ALA A 29 38.94 18.54 -46.66
CA ALA A 29 39.08 18.40 -45.23
C ALA A 29 37.91 19.10 -44.53
N GLU A 30 37.17 18.36 -43.69
CA GLU A 30 36.12 18.90 -42.84
C GLU A 30 36.71 19.38 -41.50
N ALA A 31 36.29 20.57 -41.07
CA ALA A 31 36.79 21.30 -39.90
C ALA A 31 36.40 20.64 -38.57
N PRO A 32 37.13 20.88 -37.46
CA PRO A 32 36.80 20.32 -36.16
C PRO A 32 35.54 20.99 -35.59
N GLN A 33 34.55 20.18 -35.24
CA GLN A 33 33.34 20.64 -34.55
C GLN A 33 33.69 21.03 -33.10
N PRO A 34 33.11 22.12 -32.55
CA PRO A 34 33.34 22.50 -31.16
C PRO A 34 32.71 21.48 -30.22
N ALA A 35 33.45 21.08 -29.19
CA ALA A 35 32.99 20.19 -28.13
C ALA A 35 31.79 20.83 -27.40
N THR A 36 30.62 20.22 -27.55
CA THR A 36 29.44 20.52 -26.73
C THR A 36 29.77 20.21 -25.28
N ALA A 37 29.81 21.26 -24.44
CA ALA A 37 29.92 21.10 -23.01
C ALA A 37 28.73 20.27 -22.50
N LEU A 38 29.04 19.19 -21.78
CA LEU A 38 28.06 18.37 -21.08
C LEU A 38 27.48 19.22 -19.94
N THR A 39 26.31 19.82 -20.16
CA THR A 39 25.55 20.44 -19.05
C THR A 39 25.06 19.30 -18.16
N ILE A 40 25.61 19.21 -16.95
CA ILE A 40 25.02 18.41 -15.88
C ILE A 40 23.66 19.04 -15.57
N GLN A 41 22.57 18.40 -15.99
CA GLN A 41 21.26 18.67 -15.42
C GLN A 41 21.30 18.20 -13.97
N VAL A 42 21.57 19.13 -13.05
CA VAL A 42 21.25 18.95 -11.65
C VAL A 42 19.73 18.81 -11.60
N GLY A 43 19.24 17.60 -11.30
CA GLY A 43 17.82 17.38 -11.04
C GLY A 43 17.36 18.38 -9.99
N GLU A 44 16.21 18.98 -10.23
CA GLU A 44 15.58 19.92 -9.30
C GLU A 44 15.63 19.33 -7.89
N ALA A 45 16.43 19.96 -7.02
CA ALA A 45 16.38 19.69 -5.61
C ALA A 45 14.92 19.93 -5.20
N HIS A 46 14.25 18.88 -4.73
CA HIS A 46 12.97 19.02 -4.04
C HIS A 46 13.21 20.09 -2.96
N GLY A 47 12.58 21.26 -3.12
CA GLY A 47 12.67 22.33 -2.15
C GLY A 47 12.30 21.80 -0.76
N PRO A 48 12.69 22.49 0.33
CA PRO A 48 12.28 22.08 1.67
C PRO A 48 10.77 21.84 1.66
N GLN A 49 10.36 20.58 1.83
CA GLN A 49 8.94 20.24 1.87
C GLN A 49 8.34 21.03 3.02
N GLU A 50 7.33 21.85 2.73
CA GLU A 50 6.61 22.56 3.79
C GLU A 50 6.12 21.52 4.80
N PRO A 51 6.36 21.74 6.10
CA PRO A 51 5.98 20.78 7.12
C PRO A 51 4.46 20.56 7.04
N ASP A 52 4.05 19.30 6.92
CA ASP A 52 2.64 18.93 6.92
C ASP A 52 2.03 19.25 8.29
N LEU A 53 1.19 20.29 8.34
CA LEU A 53 0.58 20.78 9.57
C LEU A 53 -0.71 20.02 9.94
N ARG A 54 -1.15 19.07 9.11
CA ARG A 54 -2.33 18.28 9.41
C ARG A 54 -2.08 17.42 10.64
N PRO A 55 -3.07 17.23 11.52
CA PRO A 55 -2.94 16.35 12.67
C PRO A 55 -2.61 14.93 12.20
N GLY A 56 -1.50 14.40 12.71
CA GLY A 56 -1.07 13.03 12.45
C GLY A 56 -1.94 12.03 13.19
N VAL A 57 -2.42 10.99 12.52
CA VAL A 57 -3.15 9.88 13.14
C VAL A 57 -2.42 8.57 12.81
N ALA A 58 -2.11 7.81 13.84
CA ALA A 58 -1.61 6.45 13.74
C ALA A 58 -2.60 5.48 14.37
N VAL A 59 -2.64 4.27 13.84
CA VAL A 59 -3.59 3.21 14.23
C VAL A 59 -2.78 1.96 14.49
N PHE A 60 -2.87 1.40 15.69
CA PHE A 60 -2.29 0.09 15.98
C PHE A 60 -3.10 -1.06 15.39
N GLU A 61 -2.47 -2.21 15.33
CA GLU A 61 -3.20 -3.46 15.17
C GLU A 61 -4.28 -3.56 16.26
N PHE A 62 -5.49 -4.01 15.87
CA PHE A 62 -6.54 -4.29 16.83
C PHE A 62 -6.29 -5.64 17.50
N GLU A 63 -6.37 -5.67 18.83
CA GLU A 63 -6.28 -6.91 19.59
C GLU A 63 -7.43 -7.86 19.22
N ALA A 64 -7.10 -9.03 18.71
CA ALA A 64 -8.07 -10.09 18.43
C ALA A 64 -8.43 -10.83 19.74
N ALA A 65 -9.38 -10.29 20.50
CA ALA A 65 -9.72 -10.77 21.86
C ALA A 65 -10.51 -12.10 21.89
N GLY A 66 -10.66 -12.76 20.74
CA GLY A 66 -11.23 -14.10 20.61
C GLY A 66 -12.59 -14.17 19.92
N SER A 67 -12.97 -15.40 19.59
CA SER A 67 -14.26 -15.77 19.02
C SER A 67 -14.89 -16.88 19.86
N VAL A 68 -16.18 -16.71 20.20
CA VAL A 68 -16.97 -17.67 20.98
C VAL A 68 -18.22 -18.04 20.18
N GLY A 69 -18.39 -19.30 19.81
CA GLY A 69 -19.56 -19.78 19.05
C GLY A 69 -19.24 -21.08 18.31
N GLU A 70 -20.26 -21.73 17.73
CA GLU A 70 -20.05 -22.97 16.94
C GLU A 70 -19.35 -22.68 15.60
N ASP A 71 -19.71 -21.58 14.95
CA ASP A 71 -19.08 -21.09 13.72
C ASP A 71 -18.33 -19.80 14.07
N GLY A 72 -17.12 -19.88 14.64
CA GLY A 72 -16.37 -18.68 15.03
C GLY A 72 -15.80 -17.89 13.83
N LEU A 73 -15.63 -16.57 13.99
CA LEU A 73 -14.85 -15.78 13.04
C LEU A 73 -13.39 -16.21 13.13
N ASP A 74 -12.72 -16.30 11.97
CA ASP A 74 -11.27 -16.46 11.96
C ASP A 74 -10.63 -15.19 12.48
N MET A 75 -10.04 -15.28 13.66
CA MET A 75 -9.40 -14.16 14.34
C MET A 75 -7.92 -14.04 13.96
N GLU A 76 -7.36 -15.01 13.23
CA GLU A 76 -5.98 -14.96 12.75
C GLU A 76 -5.81 -13.76 11.81
N ASN A 77 -4.84 -12.90 12.10
CA ASN A 77 -4.52 -11.67 11.35
C ASN A 77 -5.67 -10.65 11.24
N LEU A 78 -6.85 -10.90 11.82
CA LEU A 78 -8.02 -10.02 11.68
C LEU A 78 -7.71 -8.60 12.18
N GLY A 79 -6.93 -8.48 13.26
CA GLY A 79 -6.44 -7.20 13.77
C GLY A 79 -5.68 -6.39 12.72
N ILE A 80 -4.79 -7.04 11.98
CA ILE A 80 -3.97 -6.45 10.90
C ILE A 80 -4.89 -5.98 9.76
N GLY A 81 -5.87 -6.81 9.37
CA GLY A 81 -6.86 -6.45 8.36
C GLY A 81 -7.67 -5.22 8.75
N LEU A 82 -8.22 -5.20 9.97
CA LEU A 82 -9.01 -4.07 10.47
C LEU A 82 -8.19 -2.78 10.58
N GLN A 83 -6.92 -2.88 10.99
CA GLN A 83 -6.00 -1.74 10.99
C GLN A 83 -5.79 -1.21 9.56
N ALA A 84 -5.50 -2.08 8.60
CA ALA A 84 -5.29 -1.70 7.20
C ALA A 84 -6.52 -0.99 6.61
N MET A 85 -7.71 -1.56 6.84
CA MET A 85 -8.96 -0.99 6.35
C MET A 85 -9.30 0.33 7.04
N LEU A 86 -9.12 0.44 8.37
CA LEU A 86 -9.32 1.70 9.07
C LEU A 86 -8.38 2.80 8.55
N LEU A 87 -7.12 2.47 8.27
CA LEU A 87 -6.18 3.41 7.66
C LEU A 87 -6.64 3.84 6.25
N ASN A 88 -7.16 2.93 5.42
CA ASN A 88 -7.76 3.28 4.12
C ASN A 88 -8.92 4.27 4.30
N GLU A 89 -9.80 4.01 5.26
CA GLU A 89 -10.96 4.86 5.54
C GLU A 89 -10.54 6.23 6.09
N LEU A 90 -9.53 6.31 6.95
CA LEU A 90 -9.03 7.59 7.46
C LEU A 90 -8.29 8.38 6.36
N ARG A 91 -7.59 7.71 5.44
CA ARG A 91 -6.82 8.35 4.35
C ARG A 91 -7.67 9.21 3.43
N GLN A 92 -8.92 8.84 3.20
CA GLN A 92 -9.78 9.66 2.34
C GLN A 92 -10.26 10.97 3.02
N ASN A 93 -9.94 11.19 4.31
CA ASN A 93 -10.03 12.51 4.92
C ASN A 93 -8.73 13.31 4.67
N THR A 94 -8.75 14.19 3.69
CA THR A 94 -7.58 15.00 3.31
C THR A 94 -7.10 15.97 4.40
N SER A 95 -7.90 16.18 5.44
CA SER A 95 -7.55 17.03 6.60
C SER A 95 -6.67 16.30 7.62
N LEU A 96 -6.47 14.99 7.46
CA LEU A 96 -5.60 14.18 8.28
C LEU A 96 -4.29 13.85 7.58
N ARG A 97 -3.23 13.70 8.37
CA ARG A 97 -2.02 13.00 7.96
C ARG A 97 -2.06 11.59 8.56
N VAL A 98 -2.35 10.59 7.76
CA VAL A 98 -2.32 9.20 8.21
C VAL A 98 -0.87 8.72 8.23
N VAL A 99 -0.44 8.14 9.35
CA VAL A 99 0.89 7.52 9.47
C VAL A 99 0.88 6.17 8.78
N GLU A 100 1.94 5.86 8.05
CA GLU A 100 2.07 4.60 7.33
C GLU A 100 2.22 3.42 8.30
N ARG A 101 1.51 2.32 8.01
CA ARG A 101 1.49 1.13 8.89
C ARG A 101 2.91 0.57 9.12
N ARG A 102 3.70 0.44 8.07
CA ARG A 102 5.07 -0.10 8.15
C ARG A 102 5.98 0.75 9.03
N GLU A 103 5.81 2.07 9.01
CA GLU A 103 6.57 2.97 9.87
C GLU A 103 6.23 2.71 11.35
N LEU A 104 4.94 2.58 11.66
CA LEU A 104 4.48 2.24 13.00
C LEU A 104 4.94 0.85 13.46
N ASN A 105 4.81 -0.17 12.60
CA ASN A 105 5.24 -1.53 12.91
C ASN A 105 6.76 -1.60 13.16
N ARG A 106 7.57 -0.84 12.41
CA ARG A 106 9.01 -0.73 12.67
C ARG A 106 9.29 -0.13 14.06
N ILE A 107 8.59 0.94 14.42
CA ILE A 107 8.73 1.56 15.75
C ILE A 107 8.27 0.61 16.86
N LEU A 108 7.18 -0.11 16.66
CA LEU A 108 6.70 -1.10 17.61
C LEU A 108 7.71 -2.22 17.84
N ALA A 109 8.31 -2.75 16.77
CA ALA A 109 9.36 -3.75 16.88
C ALA A 109 10.58 -3.25 17.68
N GLU A 110 10.86 -1.94 17.68
CA GLU A 110 11.89 -1.34 18.52
C GLU A 110 11.47 -1.25 20.01
N ILE A 111 10.18 -1.02 20.29
CA ILE A 111 9.62 -0.93 21.65
C ILE A 111 9.42 -2.31 22.29
N GLU A 112 8.90 -3.29 21.55
CA GLU A 112 8.59 -4.65 22.01
C GLU A 112 9.82 -5.46 22.43
N LEU A 113 11.02 -5.06 21.98
CA LEU A 113 12.28 -5.56 22.53
C LEU A 113 12.45 -5.23 24.05
N GLY A 114 11.49 -4.53 24.66
CA GLY A 114 11.45 -4.20 26.09
C GLY A 114 10.16 -4.50 26.90
N ALA A 115 9.00 -4.86 26.33
CA ALA A 115 7.73 -5.02 27.10
C ALA A 115 6.65 -5.91 26.43
N SER A 116 5.70 -6.43 27.24
CA SER A 116 4.72 -7.50 26.96
C SER A 116 3.48 -7.15 26.10
N ASP A 117 2.88 -8.21 25.51
CA ASP A 117 1.75 -8.40 24.58
C ASP A 117 0.45 -7.55 24.68
N ALA A 118 0.32 -6.55 25.55
CA ALA A 118 -0.88 -5.72 25.65
C ALA A 118 -0.57 -4.23 25.49
N VAL A 119 -1.17 -3.59 24.48
CA VAL A 119 -0.99 -2.17 24.21
C VAL A 119 -1.73 -1.31 25.25
N SER A 120 -0.96 -0.55 26.01
CA SER A 120 -1.49 0.46 26.95
C SER A 120 -1.58 1.84 26.30
N ALA A 121 -2.36 2.75 26.91
CA ALA A 121 -2.40 4.15 26.48
C ALA A 121 -1.00 4.82 26.53
N SER A 122 -0.17 4.46 27.51
CA SER A 122 1.23 4.94 27.58
C SER A 122 2.08 4.43 26.43
N THR A 123 1.97 3.15 26.08
CA THR A 123 2.68 2.55 24.94
C THR A 123 2.23 3.21 23.64
N ALA A 124 0.92 3.46 23.49
CA ALA A 124 0.37 4.16 22.34
C ALA A 124 0.93 5.58 22.23
N ALA A 125 0.91 6.37 23.31
CA ALA A 125 1.48 7.71 23.31
C ALA A 125 3.00 7.71 23.01
N GLU A 126 3.75 6.73 23.51
CA GLU A 126 5.18 6.60 23.21
C GLU A 126 5.44 6.31 21.73
N ALA A 127 4.78 5.30 21.16
CA ALA A 127 4.89 4.98 19.74
C ALA A 127 4.45 6.16 18.86
N GLY A 128 3.34 6.82 19.24
CA GLY A 128 2.81 8.00 18.57
C GLY A 128 3.82 9.15 18.49
N LYS A 129 4.57 9.41 19.57
CA LYS A 129 5.63 10.43 19.58
C LYS A 129 6.73 10.12 18.57
N LEU A 130 7.11 8.85 18.44
CA LEU A 130 8.19 8.41 17.55
C LEU A 130 7.80 8.49 16.08
N VAL A 131 6.52 8.26 15.74
CA VAL A 131 5.98 8.42 14.37
C VAL A 131 5.41 9.82 14.08
N GLY A 132 5.55 10.75 15.03
CA GLY A 132 5.04 12.11 14.92
C GLY A 132 3.51 12.21 14.81
N ALA A 133 2.78 11.22 15.31
CA ALA A 133 1.32 11.27 15.39
C ALA A 133 0.87 12.23 16.51
N ARG A 134 -0.23 12.95 16.28
CA ARG A 134 -0.92 13.70 17.32
C ARG A 134 -1.93 12.82 18.06
N TYR A 135 -2.55 11.89 17.35
CA TYR A 135 -3.52 10.96 17.89
C TYR A 135 -3.12 9.52 17.59
N MET A 136 -3.36 8.66 18.57
CA MET A 136 -3.18 7.22 18.45
C MET A 136 -4.51 6.51 18.64
N VAL A 137 -4.83 5.61 17.73
CA VAL A 137 -6.00 4.73 17.80
C VAL A 137 -5.53 3.31 18.07
N PHE A 138 -6.16 2.66 19.04
CA PHE A 138 -5.93 1.25 19.35
C PHE A 138 -7.21 0.64 19.90
N GLY A 139 -7.28 -0.68 19.98
CA GLY A 139 -8.55 -1.29 20.32
C GLY A 139 -8.53 -2.80 20.25
N SER A 140 -9.72 -3.36 20.23
CA SER A 140 -9.92 -4.80 20.13
C SER A 140 -11.13 -5.14 19.29
N VAL A 141 -11.08 -6.32 18.67
CA VAL A 141 -12.20 -6.98 18.02
C VAL A 141 -12.53 -8.26 18.77
N THR A 142 -13.81 -8.53 18.96
CA THR A 142 -14.30 -9.76 19.60
C THR A 142 -15.51 -10.27 18.83
N ASP A 143 -15.62 -11.58 18.67
CA ASP A 143 -16.80 -12.23 18.09
C ASP A 143 -17.50 -13.07 19.17
N LEU A 144 -18.75 -12.72 19.47
CA LEU A 144 -19.57 -13.37 20.49
C LEU A 144 -20.85 -13.89 19.85
N PHE A 145 -20.92 -15.21 19.65
CA PHE A 145 -22.07 -15.92 19.10
C PHE A 145 -22.55 -15.34 17.76
N GLY A 146 -21.61 -14.91 16.89
CA GLY A 146 -21.91 -14.31 15.59
C GLY A 146 -22.07 -12.79 15.61
N GLU A 147 -22.04 -12.14 16.79
CA GLU A 147 -21.99 -10.69 16.92
C GLU A 147 -20.53 -10.23 17.06
N VAL A 148 -20.06 -9.41 16.12
CA VAL A 148 -18.75 -8.76 16.21
C VAL A 148 -18.88 -7.45 16.96
N ILE A 149 -17.96 -7.23 17.90
CA ILE A 149 -17.81 -5.99 18.65
C ILE A 149 -16.43 -5.41 18.34
N LEU A 150 -16.40 -4.22 17.73
CA LEU A 150 -15.18 -3.46 17.50
C LEU A 150 -15.13 -2.30 18.48
N THR A 151 -14.09 -2.25 19.30
CA THR A 151 -13.86 -1.15 20.25
C THR A 151 -12.61 -0.40 19.82
N ALA A 152 -12.69 0.92 19.68
CA ALA A 152 -11.54 1.78 19.43
C ALA A 152 -11.37 2.79 20.57
N ARG A 153 -10.11 3.11 20.87
CA ARG A 153 -9.67 4.01 21.92
C ARG A 153 -8.73 5.03 21.31
N ILE A 154 -8.97 6.30 21.60
CA ILE A 154 -8.24 7.42 21.02
C ILE A 154 -7.44 8.09 22.13
N VAL A 155 -6.13 8.15 21.97
CA VAL A 155 -5.21 8.81 22.90
C VAL A 155 -4.62 10.05 22.26
N ASP A 156 -4.58 11.14 23.03
CA ASP A 156 -3.77 12.31 22.71
C ASP A 156 -2.31 11.98 23.00
N VAL A 157 -1.46 12.07 21.98
CA VAL A 157 -0.05 11.67 22.09
C VAL A 157 0.76 12.64 22.96
N GLU A 158 0.39 13.92 22.98
CA GLU A 158 1.10 14.94 23.75
C GLU A 158 0.87 14.73 25.25
N THR A 159 -0.38 14.56 25.66
CA THR A 159 -0.76 14.40 27.07
C THR A 159 -0.69 12.95 27.54
N GLY A 160 -0.81 11.98 26.64
CA GLY A 160 -0.96 10.56 26.96
C GLY A 160 -2.34 10.20 27.51
N GLU A 161 -3.30 11.12 27.48
CA GLU A 161 -4.64 10.91 28.01
C GLU A 161 -5.54 10.19 26.99
N LEU A 162 -6.37 9.27 27.50
CA LEU A 162 -7.45 8.67 26.72
C LEU A 162 -8.53 9.73 26.52
N LEU A 163 -8.65 10.24 25.29
CA LEU A 163 -9.67 11.21 24.92
C LEU A 163 -11.05 10.56 24.89
N LYS A 164 -11.15 9.40 24.22
CA LYS A 164 -12.43 8.72 24.00
C LYS A 164 -12.28 7.24 23.77
N SER A 165 -13.35 6.51 24.04
CA SER A 165 -13.55 5.13 23.60
C SER A 165 -14.86 5.06 22.81
N THR A 166 -14.80 4.48 21.62
CA THR A 166 -15.91 4.23 20.72
C THR A 166 -16.13 2.73 20.59
N GLN A 167 -17.35 2.33 20.29
CA GLN A 167 -17.70 0.91 20.13
C GLN A 167 -18.85 0.75 19.16
N ALA A 168 -18.63 -0.05 18.13
CA ALA A 168 -19.66 -0.52 17.22
C ALA A 168 -19.83 -2.04 17.36
N ARG A 169 -21.05 -2.53 17.13
CA ARG A 169 -21.38 -3.95 17.18
C ARG A 169 -22.45 -4.30 16.16
N ASP A 170 -22.36 -5.49 15.61
CA ASP A 170 -23.37 -6.05 14.71
C ASP A 170 -23.12 -7.54 14.43
N GLN A 171 -23.96 -8.13 13.59
CA GLN A 171 -23.69 -9.45 13.02
C GLN A 171 -22.36 -9.44 12.24
N ARG A 172 -21.69 -10.59 12.24
CA ARG A 172 -20.38 -10.76 11.58
C ARG A 172 -20.41 -10.49 10.09
N GLU A 173 -21.55 -10.71 9.45
CA GLU A 173 -21.79 -10.37 8.05
C GLU A 173 -21.62 -8.88 7.78
N GLU A 174 -21.88 -8.04 8.79
CA GLU A 174 -21.81 -6.58 8.78
C GLU A 174 -20.47 -6.05 9.33
N LEU A 175 -19.42 -6.89 9.36
CA LEU A 175 -18.10 -6.53 9.90
C LEU A 175 -17.54 -5.23 9.29
N TYR A 176 -17.73 -5.04 7.98
CA TYR A 176 -17.30 -3.82 7.31
C TYR A 176 -18.10 -2.60 7.78
N ASP A 177 -19.41 -2.72 7.93
CA ASP A 177 -20.26 -1.63 8.44
C ASP A 177 -19.94 -1.25 9.88
N VAL A 178 -19.57 -2.23 10.70
CA VAL A 178 -19.01 -2.01 12.05
C VAL A 178 -17.72 -1.18 11.97
N LEU A 179 -16.82 -1.49 11.04
CA LEU A 179 -15.61 -0.71 10.80
C LEU A 179 -15.91 0.73 10.33
N ILE A 180 -16.80 0.90 9.35
CA ILE A 180 -17.17 2.22 8.81
C ILE A 180 -17.78 3.11 9.90
N ARG A 181 -18.70 2.57 10.71
CA ARG A 181 -19.24 3.29 11.88
C ARG A 181 -18.15 3.70 12.84
N THR A 182 -17.22 2.80 13.15
CA THR A 182 -16.08 3.10 14.04
C THR A 182 -15.20 4.21 13.47
N ALA A 183 -14.90 4.20 12.16
CA ALA A 183 -14.12 5.25 11.48
C ALA A 183 -14.85 6.61 11.51
N GLY A 184 -16.16 6.61 11.31
CA GLY A 184 -17.00 7.79 11.41
C GLY A 184 -17.01 8.38 12.82
N GLU A 185 -17.15 7.54 13.84
CA GLU A 185 -17.08 7.95 15.26
C GLU A 185 -15.70 8.52 15.60
N ILE A 186 -14.60 7.87 15.18
CA ILE A 186 -13.24 8.40 15.37
C ILE A 186 -13.09 9.79 14.75
N THR A 187 -13.55 9.96 13.51
CA THR A 187 -13.42 11.24 12.80
C THR A 187 -14.23 12.35 13.46
N SER A 188 -15.45 12.02 13.92
CA SER A 188 -16.33 12.96 14.62
C SER A 188 -15.76 13.39 15.97
N GLU A 189 -15.16 12.46 16.72
CA GLU A 189 -14.62 12.74 18.07
C GLU A 189 -13.30 13.51 18.03
N LEU A 190 -12.57 13.46 16.91
CA LEU A 190 -11.38 14.26 16.68
C LEU A 190 -11.68 15.69 16.18
N ASP A 191 -12.96 16.10 16.15
CA ASP A 191 -13.43 17.39 15.61
C ASP A 191 -12.91 17.68 14.20
N LEU A 192 -12.74 16.63 13.39
CA LEU A 192 -12.20 16.75 12.05
C LEU A 192 -13.29 17.16 11.06
N PRO A 193 -12.92 17.88 9.98
CA PRO A 193 -13.84 18.13 8.90
C PRO A 193 -14.43 16.82 8.39
N ALA A 194 -15.76 16.78 8.30
CA ALA A 194 -16.45 15.65 7.70
C ALA A 194 -15.96 15.43 6.26
N LEU A 195 -15.94 14.18 5.85
CA LEU A 195 -15.63 13.81 4.47
C LEU A 195 -16.59 14.52 3.51
N PRO A 196 -16.11 14.96 2.33
CA PRO A 196 -16.97 15.43 1.26
C PRO A 196 -18.09 14.44 1.00
N ARG A 197 -19.29 14.95 0.69
CA ARG A 197 -20.48 14.11 0.51
C ARG A 197 -20.25 13.03 -0.54
N GLU A 198 -19.57 13.36 -1.63
CA GLU A 198 -19.26 12.42 -2.70
C GLU A 198 -18.37 11.26 -2.21
N ALA A 199 -17.37 11.57 -1.37
CA ALA A 199 -16.50 10.54 -0.78
C ALA A 199 -17.26 9.67 0.23
N ARG A 200 -18.25 10.23 0.95
CA ARG A 200 -19.12 9.47 1.85
C ARG A 200 -20.05 8.53 1.09
N GLU A 201 -20.71 9.03 0.04
CA GLU A 201 -21.62 8.22 -0.78
C GLU A 201 -20.86 7.08 -1.46
N ALA A 202 -19.66 7.34 -2.01
CA ALA A 202 -18.83 6.29 -2.60
C ALA A 202 -18.37 5.22 -1.59
N ARG A 203 -18.24 5.55 -0.30
CA ARG A 203 -17.95 4.58 0.77
C ARG A 203 -19.18 3.77 1.16
N GLU A 204 -20.33 4.44 1.31
CA GLU A 204 -21.60 3.83 1.70
C GLU A 204 -22.13 2.88 0.61
N GLU A 205 -21.79 3.12 -0.65
CA GLU A 205 -22.12 2.23 -1.78
C GLU A 205 -21.19 1.00 -1.90
N ARG A 206 -20.04 0.97 -1.22
CA ARG A 206 -19.11 -0.17 -1.25
C ARG A 206 -19.62 -1.30 -0.35
N GLU A 207 -20.12 -2.37 -0.96
CA GLU A 207 -20.36 -3.63 -0.24
C GLU A 207 -19.04 -4.42 -0.13
N VAL A 208 -18.47 -4.51 1.07
CA VAL A 208 -17.27 -5.33 1.33
C VAL A 208 -17.66 -6.54 2.18
N PRO A 209 -17.79 -7.73 1.57
CA PRO A 209 -18.18 -8.93 2.30
C PRO A 209 -17.08 -9.36 3.28
N PRO A 210 -17.42 -10.06 4.39
CA PRO A 210 -16.44 -10.48 5.40
C PRO A 210 -15.27 -11.30 4.85
N GLY A 211 -15.51 -12.09 3.80
CA GLY A 211 -14.46 -12.85 3.13
C GLY A 211 -13.35 -11.98 2.53
N ALA A 212 -13.69 -10.77 2.04
CA ALA A 212 -12.71 -9.81 1.54
C ALA A 212 -11.83 -9.27 2.67
N VAL A 213 -12.44 -9.00 3.84
CA VAL A 213 -11.73 -8.55 5.06
C VAL A 213 -10.71 -9.58 5.51
N LEU A 214 -11.09 -10.86 5.57
CA LEU A 214 -10.21 -11.96 5.98
C LEU A 214 -9.10 -12.22 4.96
N LEU A 215 -9.38 -12.12 3.67
CA LEU A 215 -8.34 -12.23 2.64
C LEU A 215 -7.34 -11.08 2.72
N LEU A 216 -7.83 -9.85 2.92
CA LEU A 216 -6.98 -8.69 3.12
C LEU A 216 -6.10 -8.86 4.37
N ALA A 217 -6.69 -9.26 5.50
CA ALA A 217 -5.97 -9.53 6.74
C ALA A 217 -4.77 -10.46 6.53
N ASN A 218 -4.99 -11.58 5.83
CA ASN A 218 -3.94 -12.53 5.50
C ASN A 218 -2.92 -11.99 4.49
N ALA A 219 -3.35 -11.19 3.51
CA ALA A 219 -2.46 -10.58 2.53
C ALA A 219 -1.50 -9.58 3.21
N GLU A 220 -2.04 -8.76 4.11
CA GLU A 220 -1.29 -7.76 4.87
C GLU A 220 -0.32 -8.42 5.86
N ALA A 221 -0.73 -9.50 6.52
CA ALA A 221 0.16 -10.29 7.38
C ALA A 221 1.34 -10.89 6.59
N ALA A 222 1.07 -11.51 5.44
CA ALA A 222 2.12 -12.03 4.57
C ALA A 222 3.08 -10.92 4.09
N ARG A 223 2.57 -9.72 3.83
CA ARG A 223 3.38 -8.55 3.45
C ARG A 223 4.28 -8.10 4.59
N ASP A 224 3.75 -8.01 5.81
CA ASP A 224 4.49 -7.56 6.99
C ASP A 224 5.60 -8.54 7.39
N GLU A 225 5.41 -9.83 7.12
CA GLU A 225 6.44 -10.87 7.31
C GLU A 225 7.47 -10.93 6.17
N GLY A 226 7.34 -10.08 5.14
CA GLY A 226 8.22 -10.07 3.96
C GLY A 226 8.00 -11.25 3.01
N ARG A 227 6.90 -11.99 3.13
CA ARG A 227 6.51 -13.07 2.20
C ARG A 227 5.80 -12.49 0.97
N THR A 228 6.52 -11.68 0.20
CA THR A 228 5.97 -10.92 -0.95
C THR A 228 5.22 -11.80 -1.96
N ASP A 229 5.75 -12.98 -2.32
CA ASP A 229 5.08 -13.91 -3.25
C ASP A 229 3.71 -14.33 -2.74
N ARG A 230 3.60 -14.61 -1.42
CA ARG A 230 2.34 -15.01 -0.79
C ARG A 230 1.37 -13.83 -0.70
N ALA A 231 1.86 -12.63 -0.39
CA ALA A 231 1.05 -11.42 -0.39
C ALA A 231 0.44 -11.18 -1.78
N ILE A 232 1.26 -11.25 -2.85
CA ILE A 232 0.80 -11.10 -4.24
C ILE A 232 -0.28 -12.13 -4.56
N GLU A 233 -0.09 -13.40 -4.22
CA GLU A 233 -1.10 -14.45 -4.45
C GLU A 233 -2.44 -14.13 -3.76
N LEU A 234 -2.38 -13.67 -2.51
CA LEU A 234 -3.57 -13.32 -1.73
C LEU A 234 -4.28 -12.08 -2.27
N TYR A 235 -3.55 -11.03 -2.66
CA TYR A 235 -4.15 -9.86 -3.31
C TYR A 235 -4.73 -10.19 -4.68
N GLN A 236 -4.05 -11.01 -5.49
CA GLN A 236 -4.61 -11.49 -6.76
C GLN A 236 -5.93 -12.22 -6.54
N ARG A 237 -6.01 -13.09 -5.53
CA ARG A 237 -7.25 -13.76 -5.16
C ARG A 237 -8.33 -12.78 -4.72
N LEU A 238 -7.98 -11.81 -3.87
CA LEU A 238 -8.89 -10.75 -3.41
C LEU A 238 -9.46 -9.95 -4.58
N THR A 239 -8.64 -9.53 -5.55
CA THR A 239 -9.10 -8.81 -6.76
C THR A 239 -9.94 -9.67 -7.71
N GLN A 240 -9.79 -11.00 -7.68
CA GLN A 240 -10.57 -11.92 -8.52
C GLN A 240 -11.93 -12.23 -7.89
N GLU A 241 -11.97 -12.48 -6.58
CA GLU A 241 -13.19 -12.80 -5.85
C GLU A 241 -14.03 -11.54 -5.56
N PHE A 242 -13.37 -10.40 -5.38
CA PHE A 242 -13.98 -9.12 -4.99
C PHE A 242 -13.48 -7.98 -5.91
N PRO A 243 -13.85 -8.00 -7.20
CA PRO A 243 -13.31 -7.06 -8.19
C PRO A 243 -13.62 -5.59 -7.89
N ASP A 244 -14.70 -5.31 -7.15
CA ASP A 244 -15.11 -3.95 -6.78
C ASP A 244 -14.33 -3.41 -5.56
N TYR A 245 -13.52 -4.23 -4.89
CA TYR A 245 -12.67 -3.80 -3.78
C TYR A 245 -11.38 -3.13 -4.30
N THR A 246 -11.51 -1.85 -4.67
CA THR A 246 -10.46 -1.06 -5.34
C THR A 246 -9.13 -1.01 -4.58
N ASP A 247 -9.17 -0.98 -3.25
CA ASP A 247 -7.97 -0.86 -2.41
C ASP A 247 -7.01 -2.05 -2.62
N ALA A 248 -7.53 -3.23 -2.95
CA ALA A 248 -6.72 -4.42 -3.22
C ALA A 248 -6.01 -4.38 -4.57
N HIS A 249 -6.61 -3.72 -5.58
CA HIS A 249 -5.94 -3.54 -6.88
C HIS A 249 -4.74 -2.62 -6.73
N GLU A 250 -4.90 -1.51 -6.02
CA GLU A 250 -3.79 -0.57 -5.77
C GLU A 250 -2.66 -1.24 -4.98
N ALA A 251 -2.99 -1.99 -3.93
CA ALA A 251 -1.98 -2.71 -3.14
C ALA A 251 -1.23 -3.78 -3.97
N LEU A 252 -1.93 -4.46 -4.87
CA LEU A 252 -1.32 -5.42 -5.79
C LEU A 252 -0.36 -4.74 -6.77
N ASP A 253 -0.79 -3.65 -7.39
CA ASP A 253 0.03 -2.89 -8.34
C ASP A 253 1.33 -2.40 -7.67
N GLN A 254 1.23 -1.85 -6.46
CA GLN A 254 2.41 -1.40 -5.69
C GLN A 254 3.41 -2.53 -5.41
N LEU A 255 2.93 -3.75 -5.15
CA LEU A 255 3.78 -4.93 -4.93
C LEU A 255 4.45 -5.40 -6.22
N LEU A 256 3.73 -5.37 -7.34
CA LEU A 256 4.26 -5.76 -8.66
C LEU A 256 5.30 -4.77 -9.18
N ASP A 257 5.10 -3.48 -8.92
CA ASP A 257 6.02 -2.41 -9.32
C ASP A 257 7.25 -2.28 -8.38
N GLY A 258 7.25 -3.01 -7.26
CA GLY A 258 8.33 -2.96 -6.27
C GLY A 258 8.41 -1.62 -5.52
N THR A 259 7.34 -0.83 -5.54
CA THR A 259 7.22 0.45 -4.84
C THR A 259 6.71 0.30 -3.41
N SER A 260 6.60 -0.94 -2.91
CA SER A 260 6.15 -1.28 -1.57
C SER A 260 7.11 -0.79 -0.50
#